data_AF-A0A2E2TR23-F1
#
_entry.id   AF-A0A2E2TR23-F1
#
_cell.length_a   1.000
_cell.length_b   1.000
_cell.length_c   1.000
_cell.angle_alpha   90.00
_cell.angle_beta   90.00
_cell.angle_gamma   90.00
#
_symmetry.space_group_name_H-M   'P 1'
#
loop_
_entity.id
_entity.type
_entity.pdbx_description
1 polymer ?
#
loop_
_entity_poly.entity_id
_entity_poly.type
_entity_poly.pdbx_seq_one_letter_code
_entity_poly.pdbx_strand_id
1 'polypeptide(L)' 'APWPATKDELIDFSIRSGTPLEVVENLQELEDDGNPYENIDEIWPDYPTKEDFFFNEDEY' A
#
# COMPACT_ATOMS: atom_id res chain seq x y z
N ALA A 1 -3.15 3.69 -3.92
CA ALA A 1 -3.18 4.85 -4.83
C ALA A 1 -2.41 4.48 -6.09
N PRO A 2 -2.62 5.13 -7.24
CA PRO A 2 -1.60 5.10 -8.28
C PRO A 2 -0.31 5.71 -7.72
N TRP A 3 0.82 5.04 -7.92
CA TRP A 3 2.15 5.55 -7.54
C TRP A 3 2.69 6.50 -8.61
N PRO A 4 3.58 7.45 -8.26
CA PRO A 4 3.99 7.82 -6.90
C PRO A 4 2.88 8.54 -6.13
N ALA A 5 2.85 8.40 -4.79
CA ALA A 5 1.79 8.95 -3.93
C ALA A 5 2.32 9.45 -2.58
N THR A 6 1.75 10.54 -2.07
CA THR A 6 2.07 11.05 -0.73
C THR A 6 1.38 10.24 0.37
N LYS A 7 1.83 10.40 1.63
CA LYS A 7 1.19 9.76 2.80
C LYS A 7 -0.30 10.04 2.86
N ASP A 8 -0.70 11.30 2.67
CA ASP A 8 -2.11 11.71 2.69
C ASP A 8 -2.92 11.06 1.56
N GLU A 9 -2.36 10.98 0.35
CA GLU A 9 -3.01 10.34 -0.80
C GLU A 9 -3.21 8.83 -0.60
N LEU A 10 -2.26 8.17 0.08
CA LEU A 10 -2.37 6.76 0.45
C LEU A 10 -3.42 6.53 1.52
N ILE A 11 -3.49 7.37 2.54
CA ILE A 11 -4.53 7.32 3.58
C ILE A 11 -5.93 7.50 2.95
N ASP A 12 -6.10 8.53 2.12
CA ASP A 12 -7.35 8.81 1.42
C ASP A 12 -7.75 7.66 0.48
N PHE A 13 -6.77 7.06 -0.20
CA PHE A 13 -7.01 5.91 -1.05
C PHE A 13 -7.46 4.69 -0.24
N SER A 14 -6.79 4.41 0.88
CA SER A 14 -7.11 3.29 1.78
C SER A 14 -8.53 3.43 2.34
N ILE A 15 -8.92 4.62 2.79
CA ILE A 15 -10.28 4.91 3.27
C ILE A 15 -11.32 4.71 2.16
N ARG A 16 -11.09 5.25 0.96
CA ARG A 16 -12.04 5.12 -0.17
C ARG A 16 -12.14 3.71 -0.72
N SER A 17 -11.05 2.95 -0.68
CA SER A 17 -11.00 1.57 -1.18
C SER A 17 -11.56 0.57 -0.16
N GLY A 18 -11.81 1.00 1.08
CA GLY A 18 -12.31 0.15 2.15
C GLY A 18 -11.29 -0.86 2.65
N THR A 19 -9.99 -0.49 2.67
CA THR A 19 -8.96 -1.35 3.28
C THR A 19 -9.18 -1.49 4.79
N PRO A 20 -8.66 -2.56 5.42
CA PRO A 20 -8.72 -2.74 6.86
C PRO A 20 -8.23 -1.51 7.64
N LEU A 21 -8.87 -1.22 8.79
CA LEU A 21 -8.54 -0.06 9.62
C LEU A 21 -7.07 -0.06 10.05
N GLU A 22 -6.52 -1.23 10.38
CA GLU A 22 -5.12 -1.43 10.74
C GLU A 22 -4.16 -0.90 9.66
N VAL A 23 -4.51 -1.02 8.38
CA VAL A 23 -3.70 -0.48 7.27
C VAL A 23 -3.71 1.05 7.29
N VAL A 24 -4.86 1.66 7.56
CA VAL A 24 -4.98 3.12 7.67
C VAL A 24 -4.21 3.64 8.89
N GLU A 25 -4.31 2.96 10.02
CA GLU A 25 -3.58 3.30 11.25
C GLU A 25 -2.08 3.21 11.03
N ASN A 26 -1.59 2.12 10.43
CA ASN A 26 -0.18 1.98 10.08
C ASN A 26 0.30 3.11 9.17
N LEU A 27 -0.47 3.46 8.12
CA LEU A 27 -0.13 4.57 7.22
C LEU A 27 -0.08 5.93 7.93
N GLN A 28 -0.94 6.16 8.93
CA GLN A 28 -0.93 7.39 9.73
C GLN A 28 0.30 7.49 10.64
N GLU A 29 0.73 6.36 11.19
CA GLU A 29 1.91 6.24 12.06
C GLU A 29 3.24 6.37 11.32
N LEU A 30 3.25 6.28 9.98
CA LEU A 30 4.45 6.50 9.18
C LEU A 30 5.02 7.90 9.37
N GLU A 31 6.34 7.96 9.48
CA GLU A 31 7.09 9.20 9.40
C GLU A 31 6.92 9.80 8.00
N ASP A 32 6.50 11.07 7.95
CA ASP A 32 6.35 11.82 6.71
C ASP A 32 7.66 12.59 6.46
N ASP A 33 8.40 12.17 5.45
CA ASP A 33 9.65 12.80 5.03
C ASP A 33 9.44 13.92 4.00
N GLY A 34 8.17 14.22 3.67
CA GLY A 34 7.76 15.21 2.67
C GLY A 34 7.97 14.77 1.23
N ASN A 35 8.44 13.56 0.98
CA ASN A 35 8.58 12.99 -0.36
C ASN A 35 7.43 12.03 -0.65
N PRO A 36 6.98 11.95 -1.90
CA PRO A 36 6.06 10.90 -2.30
C PRO A 36 6.78 9.55 -2.28
N TYR A 37 6.04 8.51 -1.94
CA TYR A 37 6.49 7.13 -2.03
C TYR A 37 6.36 6.67 -3.49
N GLU A 38 7.37 5.95 -4.01
CA GLU A 38 7.44 5.51 -5.40
C GLU A 38 6.75 4.15 -5.62
N ASN A 39 6.66 3.33 -4.58
CA ASN A 39 6.06 2.00 -4.63
C ASN A 39 5.73 1.49 -3.20
N ILE A 40 5.09 0.31 -3.13
CA ILE A 40 4.68 -0.28 -1.85
C ILE A 40 5.84 -0.79 -0.99
N ASP A 41 6.97 -1.15 -1.61
CA ASP A 41 8.12 -1.73 -0.91
C ASP A 41 8.82 -0.70 -0.01
N GLU A 42 8.66 0.60 -0.31
CA GLU A 42 9.17 1.70 0.53
C GLU A 42 8.44 1.83 1.87
N ILE A 43 7.19 1.37 1.91
CA ILE A 43 6.34 1.44 3.11
C ILE A 43 6.30 0.09 3.81
N TRP A 44 6.23 -0.97 3.01
CA TRP A 44 6.14 -2.35 3.47
C TRP A 44 7.19 -3.18 2.71
N PRO A 45 8.45 -3.22 3.22
CA PRO A 45 9.54 -3.91 2.54
C PRO A 45 9.34 -5.43 2.42
N ASP A 46 8.54 -6.00 3.33
CA ASP A 46 8.12 -7.40 3.32
C ASP A 46 6.73 -7.59 2.66
N TYR A 47 6.27 -6.65 1.81
CA TYR A 47 5.00 -6.82 1.12
C TYR A 47 5.10 -8.02 0.18
N PRO A 48 4.15 -8.99 0.26
CA PRO A 48 4.18 -10.17 -0.59
C PRO A 48 4.22 -9.74 -2.06
N THR A 49 5.23 -10.23 -2.77
CA THR A 49 5.41 -9.93 -4.18
C THR A 49 4.36 -10.67 -5.00
N LYS A 50 4.18 -10.29 -6.27
CA LYS A 50 3.29 -11.04 -7.19
C LYS A 50 3.65 -12.52 -7.31
N GLU A 51 4.88 -12.90 -6.99
CA GLU A 51 5.34 -14.29 -6.95
C GLU A 51 4.88 -15.03 -5.68
N ASP A 52 4.52 -14.32 -4.62
CA ASP A 52 3.96 -14.88 -3.37
C ASP A 52 2.44 -15.08 -3.44
N PHE A 53 1.77 -14.35 -4.34
CA PHE A 53 0.39 -14.64 -4.69
C PHE A 53 0.37 -15.82 -5.67
N PHE A 54 0.19 -17.03 -5.14
CA PHE A 54 -0.25 -18.19 -5.93
C PHE A 54 -1.70 -17.94 -6.40
N PHE A 55 -1.90 -17.00 -7.32
CA PHE A 55 -3.03 -17.07 -8.22
C PHE A 55 -2.80 -18.33 -9.06
N ASN A 56 -3.59 -19.37 -8.84
CA ASN A 56 -3.66 -20.46 -9.81
C ASN A 56 -4.23 -19.86 -11.11
N GLU A 57 -3.35 -19.37 -11.98
CA GLU A 57 -3.68 -18.93 -13.35
C GLU A 57 -4.31 -20.08 -14.17
N ASP A 58 -4.28 -21.31 -13.64
CA ASP A 58 -4.89 -22.52 -14.21
C ASP A 58 -6.41 -22.63 -13.99
N GLU A 59 -7.07 -21.71 -13.28
CA GLU A 59 -8.54 -21.70 -13.14
C GLU A 59 -9.19 -20.70 -14.12
N TYR A 60 -9.08 -20.99 -15.42
CA TYR A 60 -9.90 -20.38 -16.48
C TYR A 60 -10.31 -21.38 -17.56
#